data_AF-A0A5K0VWW2-F1
#
_entry.id   AF-A0A5K0VWW2-F1
#
_cell.length_a   1.000
_cell.length_b   1.000
_cell.length_c   1.000
_cell.angle_alpha   90.00
_cell.angle_beta   90.00
_cell.angle_gamma   90.00
#
_symmetry.space_group_name_H-M   'P 1'
#
loop_
_entity.id
_entity.type
_entity.pdbx_description
1 polymer ?
#
loop_
_entity_poly.entity_id
_entity_poly.type
_entity_poly.pdbx_seq_one_letter_code
_entity_poly.pdbx_strand_id
1 'polypeptide(L)' 'ARPLLTRALEDGNYDALVDPKLQNDYNHNEMARMVACAAAAVRHSARRRPRMSQ' A
#
# COMPACT_ATOMS: atom_id res chain seq x y z
N ALA A 1 0.02 8.67 6.97
CA ALA A 1 -0.29 7.64 5.96
C ALA A 1 0.69 7.62 4.79
N ARG A 2 0.79 8.68 3.96
CA ARG A 2 1.71 8.74 2.80
C ARG A 2 3.16 8.32 3.04
N PRO A 3 3.87 8.81 4.09
CA PRO A 3 5.24 8.40 4.32
C PRO A 3 5.34 6.91 4.68
N LEU A 4 4.36 6.36 5.40
CA LEU A 4 4.36 4.94 5.78
C LEU A 4 4.16 4.01 4.58
N LEU A 5 3.18 4.30 3.71
CA LEU A 5 2.93 3.48 2.53
C LEU A 5 4.06 3.57 1.50
N THR A 6 4.64 4.76 1.33
CA THR A 6 5.75 4.96 0.39
C THR A 6 7.01 4.24 0.89
N ARG A 7 7.32 4.41 2.17
CA ARG A 7 8.47 3.75 2.79
C ARG A 7 8.34 2.23 2.82
N ALA A 8 7.15 1.70 3.08
CA ALA A 8 6.91 0.26 3.01
C ALA A 8 7.15 -0.32 1.61
N LEU A 9 6.87 0.45 0.54
CA LEU A 9 7.17 0.05 -0.83
C LEU A 9 8.66 0.14 -1.16
N GLU A 10 9.36 1.15 -0.64
CA GLU A 10 10.81 1.34 -0.84
C GLU A 10 11.62 0.29 -0.08
N ASP A 11 11.28 0.07 1.20
CA ASP A 11 11.96 -0.87 2.09
C ASP A 11 11.51 -2.33 1.83
N GLY A 12 10.42 -2.53 1.09
CA GLY A 12 9.80 -3.84 0.87
C GLY A 12 9.27 -4.50 2.16
N ASN A 13 9.17 -3.74 3.25
CA ASN A 13 8.70 -4.20 4.54
C ASN A 13 7.27 -3.71 4.80
N TYR A 14 6.35 -4.66 4.96
CA TYR A 14 4.93 -4.40 5.17
C TYR A 14 4.46 -4.71 6.61
N ASP A 15 5.34 -5.09 7.54
CA ASP A 15 4.99 -5.54 8.89
C ASP A 15 4.15 -4.51 9.67
N ALA A 16 4.40 -3.22 9.41
CA ALA A 16 3.64 -2.13 10.03
C ALA A 16 2.27 -1.87 9.39
N LEU A 17 1.95 -2.53 8.28
CA LEU A 17 0.72 -2.38 7.49
C LEU A 17 -0.15 -3.64 7.48
N VAL A 18 0.46 -4.82 7.53
CA VAL A 18 -0.24 -6.10 7.46
C VAL A 18 -0.94 -6.42 8.79
N ASP A 19 -2.09 -7.09 8.71
CA ASP A 19 -2.78 -7.62 9.88
C ASP A 19 -1.89 -8.68 10.57
N PRO A 20 -1.57 -8.53 11.88
CA PRO A 20 -0.77 -9.53 12.61
C PRO A 20 -1.33 -10.96 12.56
N LYS A 21 -2.63 -11.14 12.33
CA LYS A 21 -3.27 -12.46 12.18
C LYS A 21 -2.90 -13.17 10.89
N LEU A 22 -2.50 -12.43 9.85
CA LEU A 22 -1.94 -13.01 8.63
C LEU A 22 -0.55 -13.59 8.90
N GLN A 23 0.15 -13.13 9.95
CA GLN A 23 1.52 -13.50 10.33
C GLN A 23 2.53 -13.26 9.19
N ASN A 24 2.63 -14.18 8.24
CA ASN A 24 3.40 -14.05 7.01
C ASN A 24 2.77 -14.83 5.84
N ASP A 25 1.49 -15.20 5.99
CA ASP A 25 0.73 -15.97 5.01
C ASP A 25 0.10 -15.05 3.97
N TYR A 26 0.95 -14.30 3.26
CA TYR A 26 0.54 -13.47 2.13
C TYR A 26 1.62 -13.39 1.07
N ASN A 27 1.19 -13.19 -0.17
CA ASN A 27 2.11 -12.98 -1.27
C ASN A 27 2.67 -11.56 -1.22
N HIS A 28 3.99 -11.44 -1.07
CA HIS A 28 4.67 -10.14 -1.04
C HIS A 28 4.45 -9.31 -2.32
N ASN A 29 4.36 -9.94 -3.49
CA ASN A 29 4.09 -9.21 -4.74
C ASN A 29 2.67 -8.64 -4.80
N GLU A 30 1.69 -9.37 -4.27
CA GLU A 30 0.32 -8.89 -4.17
C GLU A 30 0.20 -7.76 -3.16
N MET A 31 0.90 -7.89 -2.02
CA MET A 31 0.97 -6.83 -1.00
C MET A 31 1.59 -5.55 -1.56
N ALA A 32 2.69 -5.65 -2.29
CA ALA A 32 3.31 -4.50 -2.96
C ALA A 32 2.32 -3.77 -3.89
N ARG A 33 1.55 -4.52 -4.68
CA ARG A 33 0.52 -3.95 -5.57
C ARG A 33 -0.61 -3.30 -4.78
N MET A 34 -1.11 -3.96 -3.74
CA MET A 34 -2.17 -3.41 -2.89
C MET A 34 -1.76 -2.10 -2.22
N VAL A 35 -0.56 -2.07 -1.63
CA VAL A 35 -0.01 -0.88 -0.97
C VAL A 35 0.22 0.24 -1.97
N ALA A 36 0.69 -0.04 -3.19
CA ALA A 36 0.83 0.95 -4.25
C ALA A 36 -0.52 1.56 -4.66
N CYS A 37 -1.55 0.73 -4.84
CA CYS A 37 -2.90 1.18 -5.12
C CYS A 37 -3.45 2.06 -3.98
N ALA A 38 -3.29 1.64 -2.73
CA ALA A 38 -3.69 2.41 -1.56
C ALA A 38 -2.96 3.76 -1.49
N ALA A 39 -1.64 3.78 -1.71
CA ALA A 39 -0.83 5.00 -1.73
C ALA A 39 -1.28 6.00 -2.80
N ALA A 40 -1.71 5.51 -3.97
CA ALA A 40 -2.28 6.32 -5.03
C ALA A 40 -3.67 6.86 -4.68
N ALA A 41 -4.52 6.03 -4.06
CA ALA A 41 -5.89 6.39 -3.66
C ALA A 41 -5.94 7.45 -2.55
N VAL A 42 -4.98 7.47 -1.64
CA VAL A 42 -4.95 8.42 -0.50
C VAL A 42 -4.19 9.72 -0.77
N ARG A 43 -3.87 10.03 -2.04
CA ARG A 43 -3.14 11.27 -2.40
C ARG A 43 -3.90 12.51 -1.94
N HIS A 44 -3.19 13.53 -1.44
CA HIS A 44 -3.82 14.76 -0.93
C HIS A 44 -4.73 15.42 -1.99
N SER A 45 -4.20 15.64 -3.19
CA SER A 45 -4.97 16.19 -4.30
C SER A 45 -5.93 15.14 -4.86
N ALA A 46 -7.23 15.40 -4.77
CA ALA A 46 -8.28 14.53 -5.32
C ALA A 46 -8.08 14.26 -6.82
N ARG A 47 -7.64 15.27 -7.59
CA ARG A 47 -7.35 15.15 -9.03
C ARG A 47 -6.22 14.16 -9.35
N ARG A 48 -5.35 13.84 -8.39
CA ARG A 48 -4.24 12.90 -8.56
C ARG A 48 -4.56 11.49 -8.08
N ARG A 49 -5.75 11.26 -7.52
CA ARG A 49 -6.22 9.93 -7.11
C ARG A 49 -6.75 9.19 -8.34
N PRO A 50 -6.51 7.88 -8.46
CA PRO A 50 -7.09 7.09 -9.53
C PRO A 50 -8.63 7.05 -9.43
N ARG A 51 -9.30 6.83 -10.57
CA ARG A 51 -10.72 6.46 -10.58
C ARG A 51 -10.85 4.97 -10.26
N MET A 52 -12.01 4.55 -9.75
CA MET A 52 -12.30 3.14 -9.48
C MET A 52 -12.33 2.26 -10.74
N SER A 53 -12.44 2.86 -11.93
CA SER A 53 -12.39 2.16 -13.20
C SER A 53 -10.96 1.92 -13.72
N GLN A 54 -9.94 2.43 -13.03
CA GLN A 54 -8.55 2.08 -13.30
C GLN A 54 -8.23 0.72 -12.68
#